data_AF-A0AA39XZV9-F1
#
_entry.id   AF-A0AA39XZV9-F1
#
_cell.length_a   1.000
_cell.length_b   1.000
_cell.length_c   1.000
_cell.angle_alpha   90.00
_cell.angle_beta   90.00
_cell.angle_gamma   90.00
#
_symmetry.space_group_name_H-M   'P 1'
#
loop_
_entity.id
_entity.type
_entity.pdbx_description
1 polymer ?
#
loop_
_entity_poly.entity_id
_entity_poly.type
_entity_poly.pdbx_seq_one_letter_code
_entity_poly.pdbx_strand_id
1 'polypeptide(L)'
;MVGVPLYLHKSRRQPGLATNLHGISARRFFRAAAKNFILLQLLFLGLFSYIFGSLYLQGSKIHNMEIGFVDYDQGAIGTAVREAYSELRGDGFPTLIESPSVKFPTPSDLESAVCKTEYWAALYILPGASNKVHDALQSATPSFDPHTIMAYIWNQARYSTVIDQAIATNILKLSNAARIAYTTTSVPANTTLTPSTLALLANPWDLLSINIQPTAQGSRAIYNTVAIILIMMQEFFYLGIINTLHHNFQVYTKLRPTRIILFRSLVSTAYCLIGSLCLAGAIWAFRSGWDVNANQFALTWMTLWLFAHINFQILDVVSVWLPPPYVPMALVLWVVTNVSSVILPFDLSAAWYKVGYALPAHETYTVLIDVWSRGCNPNLEYALPVLFAWELLGTGLAAMGVYRRAHYAAVAEAVARREFGERVDAAMEDLRKREREGRGEEEREEGGDEKKGDEGRRSDGDTEEAGGSASGESSERGWDEARLRREVTDAMEREVEQILQDTRRESKAGPGFGPAFSLPFGRDDEQDDS
;
A
#
# COMPACT_ATOMS: atom_id res chain seq x y z
N MET A 1 -39.41 -38.66 -30.86
CA MET A 1 -38.73 -39.55 -29.90
C MET A 1 -37.98 -40.59 -30.72
N VAL A 2 -36.72 -40.31 -31.02
CA VAL A 2 -35.80 -41.28 -31.62
C VAL A 2 -34.56 -41.23 -30.73
N GLY A 3 -34.26 -42.36 -30.11
CA GLY A 3 -33.22 -42.49 -29.10
C GLY A 3 -31.84 -42.35 -29.73
N VAL A 4 -31.03 -41.48 -29.14
CA VAL A 4 -29.59 -41.45 -29.37
C VAL A 4 -28.98 -42.56 -28.51
N PRO A 5 -28.24 -43.53 -29.08
CA PRO A 5 -27.73 -44.65 -28.30
C PRO A 5 -26.60 -44.22 -27.37
N LEU A 6 -26.77 -44.57 -26.09
CA LEU A 6 -25.71 -44.69 -25.09
C LEU A 6 -24.62 -45.63 -25.61
N TYR A 7 -23.40 -45.14 -25.78
CA TYR A 7 -22.22 -46.00 -25.79
C TYR A 7 -21.55 -46.03 -24.41
N LEU A 8 -21.74 -47.16 -23.75
CA LEU A 8 -21.03 -47.60 -22.56
C LEU A 8 -19.52 -47.74 -22.81
N HIS A 9 -18.76 -46.96 -22.06
CA HIS A 9 -17.60 -47.38 -21.28
C HIS A 9 -16.63 -48.39 -21.93
N LYS A 10 -15.70 -47.90 -22.76
CA LYS A 10 -14.41 -48.56 -22.96
C LYS A 10 -13.35 -47.84 -22.13
N SER A 11 -13.01 -48.45 -21.00
CA SER A 11 -11.90 -48.06 -20.13
C SER A 11 -10.62 -47.89 -20.96
N ARG A 12 -10.30 -46.63 -21.28
CA ARG A 12 -9.01 -46.21 -21.80
C ARG A 12 -8.29 -45.58 -20.62
N ARG A 13 -7.27 -46.29 -20.13
CA ARG A 13 -6.28 -45.84 -19.13
C ARG A 13 -6.10 -44.32 -19.20
N GLN A 14 -6.26 -43.62 -18.08
CA GLN A 14 -5.86 -42.22 -17.92
C GLN A 14 -4.44 -42.03 -18.48
N PRO A 15 -4.27 -41.35 -19.63
CA PRO A 15 -2.98 -40.89 -20.04
C PRO A 15 -2.79 -39.52 -19.40
N GLY A 16 -2.06 -39.50 -18.30
CA GLY A 16 -1.20 -38.38 -17.91
C GLY A 16 -1.86 -37.01 -17.74
N LEU A 17 -1.67 -36.48 -16.53
CA LEU A 17 -1.61 -35.07 -16.14
C LEU A 17 -0.59 -34.23 -16.97
N ALA A 18 -0.35 -34.55 -18.25
CA ALA A 18 0.82 -34.13 -19.02
C ALA A 18 0.54 -33.89 -20.52
N THR A 19 -0.71 -33.66 -20.96
CA THR A 19 -1.02 -33.46 -22.39
C THR A 19 -1.81 -32.19 -22.73
N ASN A 20 -1.67 -31.13 -21.92
CA ASN A 20 -2.04 -29.75 -22.30
C ASN A 20 -0.89 -28.74 -22.07
N LEU A 21 0.37 -29.22 -22.07
CA LEU A 21 1.58 -28.38 -22.03
C LEU A 21 2.36 -28.39 -23.36
N HIS A 22 1.76 -28.85 -24.45
CA HIS A 22 2.36 -28.81 -25.79
C HIS A 22 1.79 -27.67 -26.62
N GLY A 23 2.17 -26.45 -26.25
CA GLY A 23 1.81 -25.23 -26.99
C GLY A 23 2.49 -23.97 -26.46
N ILE A 24 2.91 -23.97 -25.18
CA ILE A 24 3.76 -22.91 -24.66
C ILE A 24 5.20 -23.22 -25.08
N SER A 25 5.65 -22.59 -26.16
CA SER A 25 7.07 -22.59 -26.53
C SER A 25 7.90 -22.25 -25.30
N ALA A 26 8.75 -23.17 -24.83
CA ALA A 26 9.63 -22.94 -23.68
C ALA A 26 10.41 -21.62 -23.83
N ARG A 27 10.73 -21.22 -25.06
CA ARG A 27 11.36 -19.93 -25.38
C ARG A 27 10.49 -18.72 -25.02
N ARG A 28 9.16 -18.78 -25.21
CA ARG A 28 8.22 -17.71 -24.80
C ARG A 28 8.15 -17.61 -23.28
N PHE A 29 8.07 -18.74 -22.58
CA PHE A 29 8.10 -18.79 -21.11
C PHE A 29 9.40 -18.22 -20.55
N PHE A 30 10.56 -18.68 -21.03
CA PHE A 30 11.87 -18.17 -20.61
C PHE A 30 12.03 -16.68 -20.89
N ARG A 31 11.53 -16.18 -22.03
CA ARG A 31 11.57 -14.74 -22.35
C ARG A 31 10.70 -13.92 -21.38
N ALA A 32 9.49 -14.39 -21.07
CA ALA A 32 8.60 -13.72 -20.11
C ALA A 32 9.17 -13.75 -18.69
N ALA A 33 9.72 -14.89 -18.26
CA ALA A 33 10.38 -15.05 -16.98
C ALA A 33 11.60 -14.12 -16.86
N ALA A 34 12.47 -14.09 -17.87
CA ALA A 34 13.64 -13.21 -17.90
C ALA A 34 13.25 -11.73 -17.86
N LYS A 35 12.21 -11.31 -18.60
CA LYS A 35 11.71 -9.93 -18.56
C LYS A 35 11.24 -9.54 -17.15
N ASN A 36 10.43 -10.37 -16.50
CA ASN A 36 9.94 -10.09 -15.15
C ASN A 36 11.08 -10.14 -14.10
N PHE A 37 12.04 -11.04 -14.28
CA PHE A 37 13.24 -11.12 -13.43
C PHE A 37 14.05 -9.81 -13.48
N ILE A 38 14.37 -9.33 -14.68
CA ILE A 38 15.11 -8.06 -14.86
C ILE A 38 14.32 -6.89 -14.28
N LEU A 39 13.01 -6.83 -14.55
CA LEU A 39 12.15 -5.76 -14.05
C LEU A 39 12.11 -5.72 -12.52
N LEU A 40 11.96 -6.88 -11.86
CA LEU A 40 11.99 -6.98 -10.40
C LEU A 40 13.36 -6.59 -9.84
N GLN A 41 14.46 -7.04 -10.45
CA GLN A 41 15.79 -6.71 -9.97
C GLN A 41 16.08 -5.21 -10.06
N LEU A 42 15.68 -4.57 -11.16
CA LEU A 42 15.82 -3.12 -11.34
C LEU A 42 14.93 -2.34 -10.37
N LEU A 43 13.69 -2.81 -10.15
CA LEU A 43 12.80 -2.22 -9.16
C LEU A 43 13.43 -2.24 -7.77
N PHE A 44 13.82 -3.42 -7.26
CA PHE A 44 14.40 -3.53 -5.93
C PHE A 44 15.72 -2.77 -5.80
N LEU A 45 16.57 -2.77 -6.84
CA LEU A 45 17.78 -1.95 -6.85
C LEU A 45 17.44 -0.45 -6.71
N GLY A 46 16.44 0.03 -7.45
CA GLY A 46 15.95 1.41 -7.35
C GLY A 46 15.40 1.73 -5.95
N LEU A 47 14.63 0.81 -5.36
CA LEU A 47 14.06 0.97 -4.02
C LEU A 47 15.12 0.98 -2.92
N PHE A 48 16.11 0.08 -2.99
CA PHE A 48 17.24 0.10 -2.07
C PHE A 48 18.04 1.40 -2.21
N SER A 49 18.32 1.81 -3.44
CA SER A 49 19.01 3.09 -3.71
C SER A 49 18.21 4.28 -3.17
N TYR A 50 16.89 4.24 -3.28
CA TYR A 50 16.01 5.30 -2.80
C TYR A 50 16.01 5.39 -1.26
N ILE A 51 15.82 4.28 -0.54
CA ILE A 51 15.87 4.25 0.93
C ILE A 51 17.28 4.63 1.43
N PHE A 52 18.34 3.97 0.94
CA PHE A 52 19.68 4.27 1.44
C PHE A 52 20.12 5.68 1.06
N GLY A 53 19.72 6.17 -0.11
CA GLY A 53 19.97 7.55 -0.52
C GLY A 53 19.24 8.57 0.35
N SER A 54 18.01 8.28 0.83
CA SER A 54 17.28 9.19 1.71
C SER A 54 17.94 9.31 3.09
N LEU A 55 18.61 8.25 3.55
CA LEU A 55 19.37 8.21 4.81
C LEU A 55 20.85 8.62 4.65
N TYR A 56 21.30 8.81 3.40
CA TYR A 56 22.71 9.01 3.11
C TYR A 56 23.24 10.31 3.72
N LEU A 57 24.39 10.20 4.39
CA LEU A 57 25.07 11.31 5.05
C LEU A 57 24.20 12.06 6.08
N GLN A 58 23.26 11.36 6.73
CA GLN A 58 22.46 11.96 7.81
C GLN A 58 23.32 12.59 8.91
N GLY A 59 24.45 11.95 9.25
CA GLY A 59 25.35 12.39 10.31
C GLY A 59 26.03 13.72 10.00
N SER A 60 26.41 13.97 8.74
CA SER A 60 27.02 15.24 8.33
C SER A 60 25.99 16.34 8.07
N LYS A 61 24.69 16.05 8.20
CA LYS A 61 23.61 17.03 8.03
C LYS A 61 23.00 17.44 9.37
N ILE A 62 23.56 16.97 10.50
CA ILE A 62 23.07 17.33 11.84
C ILE A 62 23.15 18.86 12.06
N HIS A 63 24.09 19.54 11.41
CA HIS A 63 24.15 21.01 11.42
C HIS A 63 22.89 21.72 10.92
N ASN A 64 22.03 21.08 10.12
CA ASN A 64 20.73 21.64 9.72
C ASN A 64 19.70 21.65 10.86
N MET A 65 19.97 20.96 11.97
CA MET A 65 19.14 21.01 13.15
C MET A 65 19.53 22.24 13.97
N GLU A 66 18.63 23.21 14.03
CA GLU A 66 18.86 24.46 14.73
C GLU A 66 18.43 24.39 16.19
N ILE A 67 19.31 24.81 17.10
CA ILE A 67 19.07 24.93 18.53
C ILE A 67 19.12 26.41 18.90
N GLY A 68 18.03 26.95 19.43
CA GLY A 68 18.01 28.32 19.93
C GLY A 68 18.83 28.44 21.22
N PHE A 69 19.72 29.42 21.32
CA PHE A 69 20.50 29.68 22.54
C PHE A 69 20.19 31.07 23.09
N VAL A 70 19.85 31.16 24.37
CA VAL A 70 19.62 32.44 25.05
C VAL A 70 20.39 32.50 26.36
N ASP A 71 21.25 33.51 26.46
CA ASP A 71 22.04 33.79 27.65
C ASP A 71 21.37 34.92 28.45
N TYR A 72 20.62 34.57 29.51
CA TYR A 72 20.01 35.56 30.42
C TYR A 72 21.00 36.06 31.47
N ASP A 73 22.16 35.41 31.61
CA ASP A 73 23.18 35.72 32.60
C ASP A 73 24.23 36.71 32.07
N GLN A 74 24.54 36.62 30.78
CA GLN A 74 25.59 37.40 30.10
C GLN A 74 26.95 37.31 30.82
N GLY A 75 27.19 36.19 31.50
CA GLY A 75 28.34 35.96 32.37
C GLY A 75 29.34 34.94 31.83
N ALA A 76 30.25 34.51 32.71
CA ALA A 76 31.30 33.54 32.43
C ALA A 76 30.78 32.21 31.86
N ILE A 77 29.61 31.73 32.33
CA ILE A 77 29.01 30.49 31.84
C ILE A 77 28.56 30.63 30.38
N GLY A 78 28.02 31.80 30.00
CA GLY A 78 27.67 32.09 28.61
C GLY A 78 28.89 32.08 27.70
N THR A 79 30.00 32.70 28.15
CA THR A 79 31.28 32.66 27.42
C THR A 79 31.79 31.24 27.25
N ALA A 80 31.74 30.43 28.31
CA ALA A 80 32.16 29.03 28.27
C ALA A 80 31.33 28.19 27.29
N VAL A 81 30.01 28.44 27.19
CA VAL A 81 29.16 27.79 26.18
C VAL A 81 29.54 28.21 24.76
N ARG A 82 29.84 29.49 24.52
CA ARG A 82 30.28 29.98 23.20
C ARG A 82 31.63 29.38 22.79
N GLU A 83 32.58 29.29 23.73
CA GLU A 83 33.87 28.64 23.51
C GLU A 83 33.71 27.16 23.20
N ALA A 84 32.95 26.43 24.02
CA ALA A 84 32.65 25.02 23.79
C ALA A 84 31.96 24.76 22.45
N TYR A 85 31.02 25.62 22.05
CA TYR A 85 30.38 25.51 20.75
C TYR A 85 31.37 25.76 19.61
N SER A 86 32.31 26.69 19.76
CA SER A 86 33.33 26.96 18.73
C SER A 86 34.23 25.75 18.45
N GLU A 87 34.49 24.92 19.46
CA GLU A 87 35.26 23.68 19.32
C GLU A 87 34.42 22.52 18.73
N LEU A 88 33.14 22.46 19.10
CA LEU A 88 32.24 21.37 18.69
C LEU A 88 31.56 21.61 17.34
N ARG A 89 31.52 22.84 16.85
CA ARG A 89 30.84 23.21 15.61
C ARG A 89 31.43 22.45 14.43
N GLY A 90 30.55 21.79 13.68
CA GLY A 90 30.89 21.11 12.44
C GLY A 90 29.67 20.37 11.89
N ASP A 91 29.86 19.64 10.80
CA ASP A 91 28.79 18.95 10.08
C ASP A 91 27.99 17.96 10.96
N GLY A 92 28.65 17.38 11.97
CA GLY A 92 28.09 16.41 12.91
C GLY A 92 27.43 16.98 14.17
N PHE A 93 27.36 18.31 14.31
CA PHE A 93 26.83 18.97 15.50
C PHE A 93 25.72 19.97 15.12
N PRO A 94 24.61 20.05 15.89
CA PRO A 94 23.52 20.98 15.61
C PRO A 94 23.97 22.44 15.57
N THR A 95 23.37 23.26 14.72
CA THR A 95 23.70 24.69 14.69
C THR A 95 23.10 25.39 15.91
N LEU A 96 23.94 26.07 16.69
CA LEU A 96 23.52 26.85 17.84
C LEU A 96 23.26 28.30 17.40
N ILE A 97 22.01 28.75 17.47
CA ILE A 97 21.57 30.09 17.06
C ILE A 97 21.40 30.95 18.30
N GLU A 98 22.36 31.83 18.56
CA GLU A 98 22.27 32.78 19.65
C GLU A 98 21.21 33.85 19.37
N SER A 99 20.26 33.98 20.28
CA SER A 99 19.19 34.98 20.25
C SER A 99 19.29 35.90 21.46
N PRO A 100 19.05 37.22 21.29
CA PRO A 100 19.06 38.15 22.41
C PRO A 100 17.91 37.83 23.38
N SER A 101 18.15 38.00 24.67
CA SER A 101 17.14 37.81 25.72
C SER A 101 15.92 38.73 25.57
N VAL A 102 16.02 39.82 24.80
CA VAL A 102 14.88 40.70 24.47
C VAL A 102 13.87 40.01 23.56
N LYS A 103 14.31 39.11 22.66
CA LYS A 103 13.42 38.35 21.77
C LYS A 103 12.62 37.29 22.54
N PHE A 104 13.22 36.74 23.60
CA PHE A 104 12.63 35.76 24.48
C PHE A 104 12.78 36.22 25.93
N PRO A 105 11.91 37.11 26.44
CA PRO A 105 12.02 37.62 27.80
C PRO A 105 11.85 36.55 28.87
N THR A 106 11.05 35.50 28.57
CA THR A 106 10.79 34.41 29.50
C THR A 106 11.15 33.04 28.90
N PRO A 107 11.53 32.05 29.73
CA PRO A 107 11.72 30.68 29.27
C PRO A 107 10.48 30.05 28.61
N SER A 108 9.27 30.53 28.94
CA SER A 108 8.03 30.08 28.31
C SER A 108 7.92 30.51 26.84
N ASP A 109 8.50 31.66 26.48
CA ASP A 109 8.57 32.11 25.08
C ASP A 109 9.48 31.18 24.25
N LEU A 110 10.57 30.69 24.85
CA LEU A 110 11.42 29.67 24.24
C LEU A 110 10.71 28.32 24.10
N GLU A 111 9.95 27.91 25.11
CA GLU A 111 9.11 26.73 25.03
C GLU A 111 8.10 26.84 23.86
N SER A 112 7.48 28.00 23.70
CA SER A 112 6.57 28.27 22.57
C SER A 112 7.29 28.20 21.22
N ALA A 113 8.52 28.71 21.11
CA ALA A 113 9.30 28.64 19.88
C ALA A 113 9.67 27.19 19.49
N VAL A 114 10.05 26.37 20.47
CA VAL A 114 10.30 24.93 20.26
C VAL A 114 9.00 24.19 19.91
N CYS A 115 7.90 24.51 20.61
CA CYS A 115 6.56 23.98 20.36
C CYS A 115 6.05 24.33 18.94
N LYS A 116 6.39 25.52 18.42
CA LYS A 116 6.08 25.96 17.06
C LYS A 116 7.01 25.40 15.98
N THR A 117 7.96 24.54 16.35
CA THR A 117 8.98 23.97 15.46
C THR A 117 9.92 24.97 14.80
N GLU A 118 10.05 26.19 15.35
CA GLU A 118 11.06 27.16 14.91
C GLU A 118 12.48 26.66 15.20
N TYR A 119 12.64 25.97 16.33
CA TYR A 119 13.88 25.29 16.70
C TYR A 119 13.61 23.83 17.07
N TRP A 120 14.62 22.99 16.90
CA TRP A 120 14.58 21.59 17.35
C TRP A 120 14.71 21.45 18.87
N ALA A 121 15.43 22.38 19.49
CA ALA A 121 15.51 22.56 20.93
C ALA A 121 15.91 24.01 21.25
N ALA A 122 15.77 24.40 22.52
CA ALA A 122 16.31 25.63 23.04
C ALA A 122 17.21 25.35 24.24
N LEU A 123 18.37 25.98 24.30
CA LEU A 123 19.29 25.98 25.44
C LEU A 123 19.28 27.37 26.05
N TYR A 124 19.17 27.48 27.37
CA TYR A 124 19.26 28.78 28.02
C TYR A 124 19.97 28.71 29.37
N ILE A 125 20.59 29.84 29.73
CA ILE A 125 21.28 30.03 31.00
C ILE A 125 20.42 30.93 31.88
N LEU A 126 20.17 30.52 33.12
CA LEU A 126 19.33 31.28 34.04
C LEU A 126 20.03 32.58 34.50
N PRO A 127 19.27 33.65 34.83
CA PRO A 127 19.85 34.90 35.29
C PRO A 127 20.63 34.71 36.61
N GLY A 128 21.82 35.31 36.68
CA GLY A 128 22.71 35.24 37.84
C GLY A 128 23.40 33.88 38.03
N ALA A 129 23.37 33.01 37.01
CA ALA A 129 23.99 31.69 37.05
C ALA A 129 25.50 31.75 37.33
N SER A 130 26.25 32.63 36.65
CA SER A 130 27.69 32.76 36.88
C SER A 130 28.00 33.20 38.32
N ASN A 131 27.24 34.16 38.84
CA ASN A 131 27.42 34.66 40.21
C ASN A 131 27.13 33.57 41.24
N LYS A 132 26.06 32.76 41.06
CA LYS A 132 25.74 31.64 41.96
C LYS A 132 26.86 30.62 42.04
N VAL A 133 27.44 30.23 40.89
CA VAL A 133 28.56 29.28 40.85
C VAL A 133 29.80 29.90 41.49
N HIS A 134 30.08 31.17 41.18
CA HIS A 134 31.21 31.91 41.76
C HIS A 134 31.11 31.99 43.30
N ASP A 135 29.96 32.38 43.82
CA ASP A 135 29.70 32.51 45.25
C ASP A 135 29.77 31.14 45.97
N ALA A 136 29.25 30.08 45.34
CA ALA A 136 29.34 28.73 45.86
C ALA A 136 30.79 28.22 45.94
N LEU A 137 31.64 28.58 44.97
CA LEU A 137 33.07 28.27 44.99
C LEU A 137 33.84 29.04 46.06
N GLN A 138 33.44 30.27 46.38
CA GLN A 138 34.08 31.07 47.43
C GLN A 138 33.62 30.68 48.84
N SER A 139 32.31 30.45 49.02
CA SER A 139 31.70 30.23 50.34
C SER A 139 31.66 28.77 50.79
N ALA A 140 32.00 27.82 49.90
CA ALA A 140 31.91 26.37 50.13
C ALA A 140 30.54 25.94 50.68
N THR A 141 29.47 26.60 50.22
CA THR A 141 28.12 26.43 50.76
C THR A 141 27.52 25.07 50.37
N PRO A 142 27.02 24.26 51.32
CA PRO A 142 26.45 22.94 51.05
C PRO A 142 25.03 22.95 50.44
N SER A 143 24.42 24.13 50.22
CA SER A 143 23.04 24.29 49.73
C SER A 143 22.93 24.74 48.27
N PHE A 144 24.01 24.62 47.49
CA PHE A 144 24.00 24.98 46.07
C PHE A 144 23.17 23.99 45.25
N ASP A 145 22.16 24.49 44.53
CA ASP A 145 21.36 23.70 43.61
C ASP A 145 21.90 23.80 42.17
N PRO A 146 22.53 22.73 41.64
CA PRO A 146 23.15 22.72 40.32
C PRO A 146 22.14 22.81 39.16
N HIS A 147 20.85 22.60 39.39
CA HIS A 147 19.80 22.71 38.37
C HIS A 147 19.41 24.16 38.04
N THR A 148 19.83 25.13 38.86
CA THR A 148 19.42 26.55 38.72
C THR A 148 20.32 27.37 37.79
N ILE A 149 21.15 26.70 36.98
CA ILE A 149 22.19 27.31 36.15
C ILE A 149 21.80 27.29 34.66
N MET A 150 21.52 26.11 34.12
CA MET A 150 21.29 25.92 32.69
C MET A 150 20.22 24.86 32.46
N ALA A 151 19.36 25.11 31.49
CA ALA A 151 18.30 24.19 31.11
C ALA A 151 18.13 24.16 29.59
N TYR A 152 17.59 23.06 29.07
CA TYR A 152 17.22 22.95 27.68
C TYR A 152 15.81 22.42 27.51
N ILE A 153 15.12 22.93 26.49
CA ILE A 153 13.74 22.60 26.13
C ILE A 153 13.75 21.85 24.81
N TRP A 154 13.03 20.75 24.73
CA TRP A 154 12.93 19.93 23.52
C TRP A 154 11.64 19.11 23.52
N ASN A 155 11.23 18.61 22.36
CA ASN A 155 10.03 17.80 22.21
C ASN A 155 10.38 16.36 21.78
N GLN A 156 10.41 15.43 22.74
CA GLN A 156 10.77 14.04 22.45
C GLN A 156 9.76 13.27 21.58
N ALA A 157 8.56 13.80 21.37
CA ALA A 157 7.60 13.20 20.44
C ALA A 157 8.01 13.36 18.96
N ARG A 158 8.84 14.35 18.62
CA ARG A 158 9.21 14.69 17.24
C ARG A 158 10.35 13.79 16.72
N TYR A 159 10.04 12.69 16.02
CA TYR A 159 11.04 11.71 15.54
C TYR A 159 11.93 11.17 16.66
N SER A 160 11.32 10.62 17.73
CA SER A 160 11.99 10.25 18.98
C SER A 160 13.36 9.55 18.82
N THR A 161 13.47 8.62 17.86
CA THR A 161 14.73 7.87 17.61
C THR A 161 15.89 8.73 17.13
N VAL A 162 15.60 9.84 16.47
CA VAL A 162 16.58 10.75 15.87
C VAL A 162 17.00 11.80 16.89
N ILE A 163 16.04 12.49 17.50
CA ILE A 163 16.32 13.62 18.40
C ILE A 163 17.00 13.22 19.70
N ASP A 164 16.82 12.00 20.22
CA ASP A 164 17.57 11.54 21.39
C ASP A 164 19.11 11.61 21.15
N GLN A 165 19.55 11.21 19.95
CA GLN A 165 20.96 11.20 19.58
C GLN A 165 21.41 12.55 19.00
N ALA A 166 20.62 13.12 18.09
CA ALA A 166 21.00 14.33 17.37
C ALA A 166 20.90 15.59 18.22
N ILE A 167 19.99 15.64 19.20
CA ILE A 167 19.74 16.80 20.04
C ILE A 167 20.17 16.54 21.49
N ALA A 168 19.47 15.68 22.23
CA ALA A 168 19.69 15.54 23.68
C ALA A 168 21.13 15.15 24.02
N THR A 169 21.69 14.16 23.30
CA THR A 169 23.08 13.73 23.48
C THR A 169 24.09 14.83 23.10
N ASN A 170 23.82 15.61 22.05
CA ASN A 170 24.72 16.69 21.61
C ASN A 170 24.65 17.92 22.52
N ILE A 171 23.49 18.29 23.06
CA ILE A 171 23.38 19.35 24.09
C ILE A 171 24.13 18.92 25.36
N LEU A 172 24.03 17.65 25.77
CA LEU A 172 24.79 17.16 26.92
C LEU A 172 26.30 17.23 26.68
N LYS A 173 26.77 16.88 25.47
CA LYS A 173 28.17 17.06 25.06
C LYS A 173 28.60 18.53 25.14
N LEU A 174 27.78 19.45 24.64
CA LEU A 174 28.03 20.89 24.72
C LEU A 174 28.11 21.38 26.16
N SER A 175 27.18 20.98 27.02
CA SER A 175 27.22 21.31 28.45
C SER A 175 28.50 20.79 29.10
N ASN A 176 28.93 19.57 28.80
CA ASN A 176 30.16 19.01 29.35
C ASN A 176 31.42 19.73 28.85
N ALA A 177 31.49 20.08 27.57
CA ALA A 177 32.57 20.90 27.02
C ALA A 177 32.58 22.31 27.65
N ALA A 178 31.41 22.90 27.87
CA ALA A 178 31.27 24.19 28.55
C ALA A 178 31.72 24.12 30.02
N ARG A 179 31.50 23.00 30.72
CA ARG A 179 32.06 22.78 32.07
C ARG A 179 33.58 22.84 32.04
N ILE A 180 34.21 22.17 31.07
CA ILE A 180 35.66 22.20 30.89
C ILE A 180 36.15 23.63 30.60
N ALA A 181 35.54 24.33 29.65
CA ALA A 181 35.89 25.72 29.32
C ALA A 181 35.72 26.66 30.52
N TYR A 182 34.65 26.52 31.30
CA TYR A 182 34.42 27.32 32.52
C TYR A 182 35.51 27.06 33.57
N THR A 183 35.85 25.79 33.82
CA THR A 183 36.85 25.42 34.82
C THR A 183 38.28 25.83 34.46
N THR A 184 38.58 26.02 33.18
CA THR A 184 39.91 26.47 32.75
C THR A 184 40.06 27.99 32.73
N THR A 185 38.97 28.74 32.48
CA THR A 185 39.04 30.19 32.22
C THR A 185 38.48 31.05 33.35
N SER A 186 37.51 30.54 34.12
CA SER A 186 36.59 31.37 34.92
C SER A 186 36.60 31.03 36.42
N VAL A 187 37.52 30.15 36.84
CA VAL A 187 37.68 29.76 38.25
C VAL A 187 38.38 30.88 39.01
N PRO A 188 37.85 31.30 40.18
CA PRO A 188 38.51 32.34 40.98
C PRO A 188 39.89 31.89 41.47
N ALA A 189 40.91 32.74 41.30
CA ALA A 189 42.27 32.44 41.74
C ALA A 189 42.41 32.16 43.25
N ASN A 190 41.45 32.65 44.06
CA ASN A 190 41.43 32.52 45.52
C ASN A 190 40.56 31.34 46.01
N THR A 191 40.09 30.46 45.13
CA THR A 191 39.27 29.31 45.53
C THR A 191 40.09 28.35 46.41
N THR A 192 39.63 28.15 47.65
CA THR A 192 40.26 27.20 48.57
C THR A 192 39.82 25.78 48.22
N LEU A 193 40.77 24.91 47.90
CA LEU A 193 40.50 23.52 47.52
C LEU A 193 40.11 22.69 48.75
N THR A 194 38.82 22.50 48.93
CA THR A 194 38.19 21.59 49.89
C THR A 194 37.51 20.46 49.12
N PRO A 195 37.18 19.33 49.75
CA PRO A 195 36.43 18.26 49.09
C PRO A 195 35.11 18.74 48.45
N SER A 196 34.42 19.69 49.07
CA SER A 196 33.16 20.26 48.54
C SER A 196 33.38 21.18 47.34
N THR A 197 34.38 22.05 47.37
CA THR A 197 34.69 22.94 46.23
C THR A 197 35.29 22.16 45.06
N LEU A 198 36.05 21.10 45.30
CA LEU A 198 36.54 20.21 44.24
C LEU A 198 35.38 19.45 43.56
N ALA A 199 34.40 18.98 44.33
CA ALA A 199 33.20 18.36 43.78
C ALA A 199 32.37 19.35 42.94
N LEU A 200 32.23 20.59 43.43
CA LEU A 200 31.58 21.67 42.69
C LEU A 200 32.35 22.05 41.41
N LEU A 201 33.68 22.05 41.44
CA LEU A 201 34.50 22.32 40.26
C LEU A 201 34.38 21.22 39.21
N ALA A 202 34.27 19.96 39.65
CA ALA A 202 34.06 18.82 38.75
C ALA A 202 32.69 18.86 38.06
N ASN A 203 31.65 19.32 38.76
CA ASN A 203 30.29 19.46 38.23
C ASN A 203 29.64 20.78 38.70
N PRO A 204 29.96 21.92 38.06
CA PRO A 204 29.49 23.23 38.49
C PRO A 204 27.99 23.46 38.25
N TRP A 205 27.37 22.67 37.39
CA TRP A 205 25.93 22.65 37.16
C TRP A 205 25.48 21.27 36.71
N ASP A 206 24.18 21.00 36.79
CA ASP A 206 23.55 19.85 36.16
C ASP A 206 22.51 20.35 35.15
N LEU A 207 22.61 19.85 33.92
CA LEU A 207 21.82 20.37 32.81
C LEU A 207 20.37 19.90 32.95
N LEU A 208 19.46 20.81 33.26
CA LEU A 208 18.04 20.50 33.42
C LEU A 208 17.38 20.25 32.06
N SER A 209 16.79 19.07 31.89
CA SER A 209 16.03 18.70 30.69
C SER A 209 14.54 19.00 30.88
N ILE A 210 14.00 19.90 30.07
CA ILE A 210 12.58 20.24 30.02
C ILE A 210 12.02 19.62 28.73
N ASN A 211 11.35 18.48 28.87
CA ASN A 211 10.80 17.74 27.73
C ASN A 211 9.30 17.99 27.63
N ILE A 212 8.87 18.60 26.52
CA ILE A 212 7.46 18.96 26.26
C ILE A 212 6.55 17.73 26.29
N GLN A 213 6.97 16.65 25.63
CA GLN A 213 6.23 15.40 25.60
C GLN A 213 7.19 14.19 25.69
N PRO A 214 7.41 13.66 26.90
CA PRO A 214 8.20 12.46 27.10
C PRO A 214 7.60 11.22 26.41
N THR A 215 8.45 10.42 25.77
CA THR A 215 8.05 9.16 25.13
C THR A 215 8.83 7.98 25.75
N ALA A 216 8.32 7.43 26.85
CA ALA A 216 8.99 6.38 27.62
C ALA A 216 8.91 4.97 26.99
N GLN A 217 8.01 4.78 26.02
CA GLN A 217 7.70 3.51 25.40
C GLN A 217 8.80 3.04 24.44
N GLY A 218 9.34 1.84 24.68
CA GLY A 218 10.38 1.24 23.83
C GLY A 218 9.93 0.96 22.39
N SER A 219 8.63 0.86 22.14
CA SER A 219 8.02 0.66 20.82
C SER A 219 7.97 1.92 19.94
N ARG A 220 8.41 3.09 20.42
CA ARG A 220 8.35 4.36 19.67
C ARG A 220 9.04 4.32 18.29
N ALA A 221 10.07 3.49 18.12
CA ALA A 221 10.75 3.28 16.85
C ALA A 221 9.90 2.54 15.79
N ILE A 222 8.85 1.84 16.23
CA ILE A 222 7.94 1.06 15.38
C ILE A 222 6.82 1.97 14.83
N TYR A 223 6.44 3.02 15.55
CA TYR A 223 5.27 3.85 15.23
C TYR A 223 5.43 4.66 13.94
N ASN A 224 6.62 5.17 13.64
CA ASN A 224 6.87 5.92 12.40
C ASN A 224 7.21 5.01 11.20
N THR A 225 7.51 3.74 11.40
CA THR A 225 7.97 2.84 10.31
C THR A 225 7.04 1.64 10.14
N VAL A 226 7.17 0.65 11.00
CA VAL A 226 6.47 -0.64 10.90
C VAL A 226 4.96 -0.47 11.00
N ALA A 227 4.45 0.42 11.85
CA ALA A 227 3.01 0.67 11.93
C ALA A 227 2.44 1.23 10.61
N ILE A 228 3.17 2.14 9.95
CA ILE A 228 2.83 2.68 8.63
C ILE A 228 2.87 1.57 7.55
N ILE A 229 3.85 0.68 7.60
CA ILE A 229 3.91 -0.47 6.67
C ILE A 229 2.70 -1.39 6.87
N LEU A 230 2.41 -1.75 8.12
CA LEU A 230 1.35 -2.71 8.45
C LEU A 230 -0.03 -2.21 8.04
N ILE A 231 -0.34 -0.93 8.25
CA ILE A 231 -1.62 -0.38 7.82
C ILE A 231 -1.74 -0.39 6.29
N MET A 232 -0.69 0.01 5.55
CA MET A 232 -0.70 -0.05 4.08
C MET A 232 -0.84 -1.49 3.54
N MET A 233 -0.16 -2.45 4.16
CA MET A 233 -0.25 -3.87 3.80
C MET A 233 -1.63 -4.44 4.07
N GLN A 234 -2.21 -4.10 5.23
CA GLN A 234 -3.56 -4.54 5.61
C GLN A 234 -4.59 -4.10 4.56
N GLU A 235 -4.56 -2.83 4.15
CA GLU A 235 -5.47 -2.31 3.12
C GLU A 235 -5.29 -3.03 1.78
N PHE A 236 -4.05 -3.30 1.38
CA PHE A 236 -3.75 -4.03 0.16
C PHE A 236 -4.34 -5.45 0.14
N PHE A 237 -4.18 -6.19 1.24
CA PHE A 237 -4.70 -7.56 1.31
C PHE A 237 -6.23 -7.59 1.24
N TYR A 238 -6.90 -6.66 1.94
CA TYR A 238 -8.35 -6.55 1.84
C TYR A 238 -8.83 -6.12 0.46
N LEU A 239 -8.11 -5.20 -0.19
CA LEU A 239 -8.35 -4.82 -1.58
C LEU A 239 -8.31 -6.03 -2.52
N GLY A 240 -7.34 -6.93 -2.35
CA GLY A 240 -7.24 -8.17 -3.12
C GLY A 240 -8.46 -9.09 -2.93
N ILE A 241 -8.94 -9.23 -1.69
CA ILE A 241 -10.14 -10.02 -1.35
C ILE A 241 -11.38 -9.42 -2.02
N ILE A 242 -11.62 -8.12 -1.84
CA ILE A 242 -12.84 -7.48 -2.35
C ILE A 242 -12.85 -7.49 -3.87
N ASN A 243 -11.71 -7.32 -4.54
CA ASN A 243 -11.61 -7.38 -6.00
C ASN A 243 -11.92 -8.79 -6.52
N THR A 244 -11.38 -9.83 -5.87
CA THR A 244 -11.68 -11.23 -6.19
C THR A 244 -13.17 -11.54 -6.01
N LEU A 245 -13.80 -11.05 -4.94
CA LEU A 245 -15.24 -11.22 -4.70
C LEU A 245 -16.06 -10.55 -5.81
N HIS A 246 -15.74 -9.31 -6.19
CA HIS A 246 -16.47 -8.61 -7.26
C HIS A 246 -16.39 -9.34 -8.60
N HIS A 247 -15.23 -9.96 -8.90
CA HIS A 247 -15.04 -10.79 -10.08
C HIS A 247 -15.89 -12.07 -10.02
N ASN A 248 -15.80 -12.84 -8.93
CA ASN A 248 -16.49 -14.12 -8.78
C ASN A 248 -18.02 -14.00 -8.78
N PHE A 249 -18.55 -12.91 -8.23
CA PHE A 249 -19.99 -12.65 -8.23
C PHE A 249 -20.48 -11.92 -9.49
N GLN A 250 -19.59 -11.61 -10.44
CA GLN A 250 -19.89 -10.84 -11.66
C GLN A 250 -20.63 -9.53 -11.35
N VAL A 251 -20.22 -8.85 -10.28
CA VAL A 251 -20.87 -7.63 -9.77
C VAL A 251 -20.88 -6.54 -10.83
N TYR A 252 -19.80 -6.44 -11.62
CA TYR A 252 -19.61 -5.42 -12.64
C TYR A 252 -20.55 -5.56 -13.86
N THR A 253 -21.14 -6.73 -14.11
CA THR A 253 -22.12 -6.92 -15.20
C THR A 253 -23.56 -6.90 -14.70
N LYS A 254 -23.80 -7.29 -13.45
CA LYS A 254 -25.16 -7.44 -12.88
C LYS A 254 -25.69 -6.20 -12.18
N LEU A 255 -24.83 -5.28 -11.74
CA LEU A 255 -25.22 -4.12 -10.93
C LEU A 255 -24.90 -2.80 -11.62
N ARG A 256 -25.72 -1.78 -11.34
CA ARG A 256 -25.47 -0.41 -11.81
C ARG A 256 -24.19 0.15 -11.18
N PRO A 257 -23.30 0.83 -11.95
CA PRO A 257 -22.04 1.36 -11.44
C PRO A 257 -22.16 2.23 -10.19
N THR A 258 -23.20 3.06 -10.08
CA THR A 258 -23.44 3.92 -8.91
C THR A 258 -23.68 3.14 -7.62
N ARG A 259 -24.36 1.99 -7.69
CA ARG A 259 -24.55 1.11 -6.51
C ARG A 259 -23.24 0.42 -6.12
N ILE A 260 -22.43 0.05 -7.10
CA ILE A 260 -21.11 -0.55 -6.88
C ILE A 260 -20.20 0.48 -6.19
N ILE A 261 -20.18 1.73 -6.65
CA ILE A 261 -19.43 2.82 -6.01
C ILE A 261 -19.85 2.97 -4.55
N LEU A 262 -21.15 3.12 -4.28
CA LEU A 262 -21.66 3.30 -2.92
C LEU A 262 -21.30 2.13 -2.01
N PHE A 263 -21.54 0.90 -2.46
CA PHE A 263 -21.23 -0.30 -1.69
C PHE A 263 -19.72 -0.41 -1.41
N ARG A 264 -18.91 -0.18 -2.43
CA ARG A 264 -17.45 -0.25 -2.33
C ARG A 264 -16.89 0.81 -1.39
N SER A 265 -17.36 2.05 -1.47
CA SER A 265 -16.98 3.14 -0.56
C SER A 265 -17.39 2.88 0.88
N LEU A 266 -18.58 2.29 1.10
CA LEU A 266 -19.04 1.96 2.45
C LEU A 266 -18.18 0.85 3.07
N VAL A 267 -17.88 -0.19 2.29
CA VAL A 267 -17.06 -1.33 2.73
C VAL A 267 -15.61 -0.90 2.96
N SER A 268 -15.01 -0.10 2.08
CA SER A 268 -13.66 0.44 2.28
C SER A 268 -13.60 1.29 3.54
N THR A 269 -14.53 2.23 3.69
CA THR A 269 -14.57 3.12 4.86
C THR A 269 -14.68 2.32 6.16
N ALA A 270 -15.61 1.34 6.21
CA ALA A 270 -15.81 0.51 7.40
C ALA A 270 -14.59 -0.36 7.73
N TYR A 271 -13.96 -0.97 6.72
CA TYR A 271 -12.78 -1.78 6.91
C TYR A 271 -11.60 -0.95 7.42
N CYS A 272 -11.31 0.19 6.77
CA CYS A 272 -10.25 1.10 7.18
C CYS A 272 -10.50 1.65 8.60
N LEU A 273 -11.76 1.92 8.96
CA LEU A 273 -12.13 2.48 10.28
C LEU A 273 -11.90 1.47 11.41
N ILE A 274 -12.24 0.20 11.18
CA ILE A 274 -11.99 -0.87 12.15
C ILE A 274 -10.50 -1.21 12.20
N GLY A 275 -9.83 -1.25 11.03
CA GLY A 275 -8.41 -1.52 10.92
C GLY A 275 -7.56 -0.49 11.66
N SER A 276 -7.84 0.80 11.45
CA SER A 276 -7.18 1.88 12.17
C SER A 276 -7.50 1.86 13.67
N LEU A 277 -8.70 1.42 14.08
CA LEU A 277 -9.04 1.25 15.49
C LEU A 277 -8.21 0.14 16.13
N CYS A 278 -7.96 -0.97 15.43
CA CYS A 278 -7.08 -2.03 15.92
C CYS A 278 -5.65 -1.51 16.14
N LEU A 279 -5.11 -0.74 15.21
CA LEU A 279 -3.77 -0.16 15.34
C LEU A 279 -3.71 0.91 16.46
N ALA A 280 -4.65 1.85 16.49
CA ALA A 280 -4.73 2.86 17.53
C ALA A 280 -4.93 2.22 18.91
N GLY A 281 -5.78 1.20 18.99
CA GLY A 281 -6.02 0.39 20.17
C GLY A 281 -4.79 -0.36 20.64
N ALA A 282 -3.98 -0.91 19.72
CA ALA A 282 -2.71 -1.55 20.05
C ALA A 282 -1.69 -0.52 20.59
N ILE A 283 -1.54 0.63 19.93
CA ILE A 283 -0.70 1.72 20.44
C ILE A 283 -1.14 2.12 21.85
N TRP A 284 -2.45 2.22 22.08
CA TRP A 284 -3.03 2.58 23.37
C TRP A 284 -2.86 1.51 24.45
N ALA A 285 -2.99 0.23 24.11
CA ALA A 285 -2.84 -0.87 25.06
C ALA A 285 -1.40 -1.01 25.56
N PHE A 286 -0.42 -0.74 24.69
CA PHE A 286 1.01 -0.90 24.96
C PHE A 286 1.75 0.40 25.28
N ARG A 287 1.03 1.46 25.65
CA ARG A 287 1.58 2.82 25.91
C ARG A 287 2.33 2.99 27.25
N SER A 288 3.06 1.98 27.72
CA SER A 288 3.66 1.98 29.07
C SER A 288 4.40 3.29 29.40
N GLY A 289 3.94 4.00 30.43
CA GLY A 289 4.54 5.26 30.89
C GLY A 289 4.33 6.47 29.96
N TRP A 290 3.51 6.34 28.91
CA TRP A 290 3.21 7.44 27.99
C TRP A 290 1.97 8.21 28.44
N ASP A 291 2.15 9.49 28.76
CA ASP A 291 1.07 10.36 29.19
C ASP A 291 0.25 10.90 28.00
N VAL A 292 -0.72 10.11 27.56
CA VAL A 292 -1.64 10.43 26.45
C VAL A 292 -3.09 10.28 26.90
N ASN A 293 -3.96 11.23 26.54
CA ASN A 293 -5.37 11.28 26.93
C ASN A 293 -6.31 10.63 25.89
N ALA A 294 -7.55 10.33 26.29
CA ALA A 294 -8.58 9.74 25.44
C ALA A 294 -8.91 10.60 24.21
N ASN A 295 -8.82 11.93 24.32
CA ASN A 295 -8.96 12.82 23.17
C ASN A 295 -7.86 12.58 22.13
N GLN A 296 -6.60 12.42 22.58
CA GLN A 296 -5.48 12.12 21.69
C GLN A 296 -5.61 10.71 21.08
N PHE A 297 -6.21 9.76 21.79
CA PHE A 297 -6.57 8.45 21.22
C PHE A 297 -7.57 8.58 20.07
N ALA A 298 -8.68 9.30 20.27
CA ALA A 298 -9.69 9.49 19.24
C ALA A 298 -9.11 10.21 18.00
N LEU A 299 -8.27 11.24 18.20
CA LEU A 299 -7.58 11.93 17.12
C LEU A 299 -6.56 11.04 16.41
N THR A 300 -5.80 10.22 17.15
CA THR A 300 -4.87 9.23 16.57
C THR A 300 -5.64 8.24 15.71
N TRP A 301 -6.78 7.73 16.19
CA TRP A 301 -7.63 6.81 15.45
C TRP A 301 -8.17 7.43 14.15
N MET A 302 -8.72 8.65 14.22
CA MET A 302 -9.24 9.34 13.02
C MET A 302 -8.13 9.67 12.01
N THR A 303 -6.94 10.04 12.48
CA THR A 303 -5.78 10.30 11.63
C THR A 303 -5.31 9.03 10.91
N LEU A 304 -5.22 7.91 11.64
CA LEU A 304 -4.88 6.61 11.06
C LEU A 304 -5.97 6.09 10.13
N TRP A 305 -7.25 6.36 10.42
CA TRP A 305 -8.36 6.03 9.53
C TRP A 305 -8.26 6.77 8.20
N LEU A 306 -8.04 8.08 8.22
CA LEU A 306 -7.86 8.88 7.01
C LEU A 306 -6.68 8.35 6.19
N PHE A 307 -5.55 8.07 6.84
CA PHE A 307 -4.39 7.47 6.18
C PHE A 307 -4.69 6.10 5.55
N ALA A 308 -5.37 5.21 6.29
CA ALA A 308 -5.77 3.91 5.78
C ALA A 308 -6.66 4.04 4.54
N HIS A 309 -7.67 4.92 4.60
CA HIS A 309 -8.62 5.09 3.52
C HIS A 309 -7.97 5.69 2.26
N ILE A 310 -7.10 6.69 2.41
CA ILE A 310 -6.28 7.23 1.32
C ILE A 310 -5.49 6.12 0.63
N ASN A 311 -4.79 5.28 1.41
CA ASN A 311 -4.00 4.20 0.85
C ASN A 311 -4.86 3.13 0.16
N PHE A 312 -5.99 2.76 0.75
CA PHE A 312 -6.94 1.85 0.14
C PHE A 312 -7.39 2.36 -1.25
N GLN A 313 -7.74 3.64 -1.34
CA GLN A 313 -8.18 4.26 -2.60
C GLN A 313 -7.06 4.33 -3.63
N ILE A 314 -5.86 4.78 -3.26
CA ILE A 314 -4.72 4.86 -4.19
C ILE A 314 -4.37 3.47 -4.73
N LEU A 315 -4.32 2.47 -3.86
CA LEU A 315 -4.05 1.09 -4.28
C LEU A 315 -5.17 0.52 -5.15
N ASP A 316 -6.43 0.89 -4.89
CA ASP A 316 -7.54 0.52 -5.76
C ASP A 316 -7.38 1.13 -7.15
N VAL A 317 -7.06 2.42 -7.24
CA VAL A 317 -6.77 3.10 -8.50
C VAL A 317 -5.63 2.39 -9.23
N VAL A 318 -4.51 2.12 -8.56
CA VAL A 318 -3.40 1.35 -9.15
C VAL A 318 -3.88 0.01 -9.69
N SER A 319 -4.73 -0.73 -8.95
CA SER A 319 -5.27 -2.02 -9.39
C SER A 319 -6.28 -1.94 -10.54
N VAL A 320 -6.79 -0.76 -10.88
CA VAL A 320 -7.62 -0.53 -12.08
C VAL A 320 -6.74 -0.29 -13.31
N TRP A 321 -5.68 0.51 -13.15
CA TRP A 321 -4.87 0.99 -14.27
C TRP A 321 -3.72 0.05 -14.63
N LEU A 322 -3.26 -0.76 -13.68
CA LEU A 322 -2.13 -1.66 -13.84
C LEU A 322 -2.60 -3.11 -14.03
N PRO A 323 -1.98 -3.87 -14.94
CA PRO A 323 -2.28 -5.30 -15.08
C PRO A 323 -2.04 -6.05 -13.75
N PRO A 324 -2.88 -7.06 -13.43
CA PRO A 324 -2.80 -7.84 -12.20
C PRO A 324 -1.38 -8.26 -11.76
N PRO A 325 -0.48 -8.79 -12.62
CA PRO A 325 0.85 -9.22 -12.18
C PRO A 325 1.77 -8.09 -11.71
N TYR A 326 1.54 -6.85 -12.11
CA TYR A 326 2.39 -5.71 -11.75
C TYR A 326 1.88 -4.95 -10.52
N VAL A 327 0.67 -5.24 -10.04
CA VAL A 327 0.07 -4.57 -8.88
C VAL A 327 0.92 -4.71 -7.61
N PRO A 328 1.48 -5.89 -7.26
CA PRO A 328 2.39 -6.01 -6.10
C PRO A 328 3.67 -5.19 -6.25
N MET A 329 4.18 -5.03 -7.48
CA MET A 329 5.38 -4.23 -7.73
C MET A 329 5.11 -2.75 -7.45
N ALA A 330 3.95 -2.24 -7.87
CA ALA A 330 3.52 -0.89 -7.56
C ALA A 330 3.23 -0.68 -6.06
N LEU A 331 2.68 -1.69 -5.37
CA LEU A 331 2.53 -1.66 -3.91
C LEU A 331 3.87 -1.46 -3.21
N VAL A 332 4.88 -2.27 -3.54
CA VAL A 332 6.18 -2.18 -2.85
C VAL A 332 6.83 -0.82 -3.12
N LEU A 333 6.73 -0.29 -4.35
CA LEU A 333 7.17 1.07 -4.67
C LEU A 333 6.45 2.14 -3.84
N TRP A 334 5.12 2.04 -3.72
CA TRP A 334 4.30 2.96 -2.95
C TRP A 334 4.60 2.91 -1.45
N VAL A 335 4.76 1.70 -0.89
CA VAL A 335 5.11 1.49 0.53
C VAL A 335 6.50 2.06 0.82
N VAL A 336 7.51 1.71 0.02
CA VAL A 336 8.89 2.16 0.25
C VAL A 336 9.00 3.68 0.17
N THR A 337 8.36 4.31 -0.81
CA THR A 337 8.38 5.77 -0.95
C THR A 337 7.72 6.46 0.25
N ASN A 338 6.54 5.99 0.69
CA ASN A 338 5.87 6.52 1.88
C ASN A 338 6.68 6.32 3.15
N VAL A 339 7.21 5.13 3.40
CA VAL A 339 7.99 4.85 4.62
C VAL A 339 9.27 5.67 4.67
N SER A 340 9.97 5.84 3.55
CA SER A 340 11.19 6.66 3.52
C SER A 340 10.97 8.10 4.00
N SER A 341 9.75 8.64 3.83
CA SER A 341 9.38 10.02 4.19
C SER A 341 9.18 10.25 5.69
N VAL A 342 9.10 9.17 6.48
CA VAL A 342 8.83 9.19 7.92
C VAL A 342 9.96 8.61 8.77
N ILE A 343 11.00 8.03 8.15
CA ILE A 343 12.15 7.48 8.88
C ILE A 343 12.98 8.61 9.51
N LEU A 344 13.26 9.66 8.74
CA LEU A 344 14.07 10.81 9.15
C LEU A 344 13.29 12.12 8.97
N PRO A 345 13.57 13.14 9.79
CA PRO A 345 13.16 14.49 9.47
C PRO A 345 13.90 14.98 8.22
N PHE A 346 13.21 15.76 7.39
CA PHE A 346 13.75 16.22 6.11
C PHE A 346 14.91 17.21 6.21
N ASP A 347 15.19 17.76 7.39
CA ASP A 347 16.39 18.55 7.65
C ASP A 347 17.67 17.70 7.55
N LEU A 348 17.55 16.39 7.80
CA LEU A 348 18.65 15.43 7.71
C LEU A 348 18.70 14.70 6.35
N SER A 349 17.72 14.92 5.47
CA SER A 349 17.69 14.30 4.13
C SER A 349 18.23 15.26 3.07
N ALA A 350 18.63 14.73 1.91
CA ALA A 350 18.98 15.60 0.78
C ALA A 350 17.72 16.27 0.19
N ALA A 351 17.88 17.45 -0.40
CA ALA A 351 16.76 18.26 -0.91
C ALA A 351 15.83 17.51 -1.88
N TRP A 352 16.36 16.60 -2.69
CA TRP A 352 15.56 15.75 -3.58
C TRP A 352 14.47 14.94 -2.85
N TYR A 353 14.78 14.42 -1.66
CA TYR A 353 13.85 13.61 -0.88
C TYR A 353 12.75 14.42 -0.19
N LYS A 354 12.83 15.75 -0.21
CA LYS A 354 11.76 16.63 0.27
C LYS A 354 10.49 16.55 -0.58
N VAL A 355 10.53 15.88 -1.74
CA VAL A 355 9.33 15.45 -2.47
C VAL A 355 8.35 14.65 -1.57
N GLY A 356 8.87 14.06 -0.49
CA GLY A 356 8.08 13.34 0.51
C GLY A 356 7.04 14.19 1.26
N TYR A 357 7.11 15.53 1.24
CA TYR A 357 6.02 16.40 1.73
C TYR A 357 4.71 16.22 0.94
N ALA A 358 4.76 15.67 -0.27
CA ALA A 358 3.55 15.33 -1.00
C ALA A 358 2.97 13.95 -0.60
N LEU A 359 3.70 13.14 0.17
CA LEU A 359 3.32 11.75 0.46
C LEU A 359 2.44 11.68 1.72
N PRO A 360 1.37 10.85 1.70
CA PRO A 360 0.42 10.81 2.79
C PRO A 360 1.03 10.29 4.10
N ALA A 361 2.06 9.45 4.05
CA ALA A 361 2.70 8.95 5.27
C ALA A 361 3.39 10.07 6.06
N HIS A 362 4.13 10.96 5.39
CA HIS A 362 4.79 12.09 6.04
C HIS A 362 3.78 12.98 6.75
N GLU A 363 2.72 13.36 6.03
CA GLU A 363 1.69 14.25 6.57
C GLU A 363 0.91 13.60 7.71
N THR A 364 0.59 12.31 7.59
CA THR A 364 -0.03 11.55 8.68
C THR A 364 0.84 11.57 9.93
N TYR A 365 2.15 11.33 9.77
CA TYR A 365 3.07 11.34 10.91
C TYR A 365 3.21 12.73 11.54
N THR A 366 3.21 13.79 10.74
CA THR A 366 3.18 15.19 11.21
C THR A 366 1.94 15.47 12.04
N VAL A 367 0.76 15.05 11.58
CA VAL A 367 -0.50 15.17 12.35
C VAL A 367 -0.44 14.33 13.63
N LEU A 368 0.12 13.12 13.58
CA LEU A 368 0.28 12.29 14.77
C LEU A 368 1.21 12.93 15.81
N ILE A 369 2.32 13.52 15.40
CA ILE A 369 3.21 14.27 16.31
C ILE A 369 2.46 15.43 16.96
N ASP A 370 1.68 16.20 16.19
CA ASP A 370 0.87 17.31 16.72
C ASP A 370 -0.13 16.83 17.78
N VAL A 371 -0.87 15.77 17.45
CA VAL A 371 -1.83 15.13 18.37
C VAL A 371 -1.13 14.64 19.64
N TRP A 372 0.00 13.92 19.52
CA TRP A 372 0.71 13.36 20.66
C TRP A 372 1.38 14.42 21.54
N SER A 373 1.83 15.52 20.95
CA SER A 373 2.47 16.64 21.65
C SER A 373 1.51 17.75 22.08
N ARG A 374 0.20 17.50 22.05
CA ARG A 374 -0.86 18.44 22.50
C ARG A 374 -0.86 19.76 21.72
N GLY A 375 -0.55 19.72 20.43
CA GLY A 375 -0.50 20.91 19.58
C GLY A 375 0.89 21.52 19.39
N CYS A 376 1.95 20.88 19.93
CA CYS A 376 3.33 21.33 19.77
C CYS A 376 4.00 20.82 18.48
N ASN A 377 3.27 20.95 17.37
CA ASN A 377 3.75 20.81 16.01
C ASN A 377 2.77 21.47 15.03
N PRO A 378 2.72 22.81 14.90
CA PRO A 378 1.67 23.55 14.18
C PRO A 378 1.73 23.44 12.65
N ASN A 379 2.18 22.30 12.14
CA ASN A 379 2.28 21.95 10.73
C ASN A 379 0.96 21.36 10.18
N LEU A 380 -0.10 21.39 10.99
CA LEU A 380 -1.44 20.93 10.61
C LEU A 380 -2.03 21.72 9.42
N GLU A 381 -1.61 22.98 9.28
CA GLU A 381 -2.09 23.91 8.24
C GLU A 381 -1.80 23.44 6.82
N TYR A 382 -0.69 22.71 6.58
CA TYR A 382 -0.38 22.14 5.28
C TYR A 382 -0.63 20.62 5.24
N ALA A 383 -0.45 19.92 6.37
CA ALA A 383 -0.59 18.47 6.43
C ALA A 383 -2.03 17.99 6.12
N LEU A 384 -3.04 18.61 6.74
CA LEU A 384 -4.43 18.21 6.50
C LEU A 384 -4.88 18.47 5.05
N PRO A 385 -4.64 19.66 4.44
CA PRO A 385 -4.99 19.87 3.05
C PRO A 385 -4.39 18.86 2.09
N VAL A 386 -3.13 18.44 2.30
CA VAL A 386 -2.49 17.41 1.46
C VAL A 386 -3.20 16.06 1.62
N LEU A 387 -3.52 15.64 2.85
CA LEU A 387 -4.26 14.40 3.10
C LEU A 387 -5.67 14.45 2.48
N PHE A 388 -6.41 15.55 2.65
CA PHE A 388 -7.72 15.72 2.04
C PHE A 388 -7.66 15.79 0.52
N ALA A 389 -6.61 16.37 -0.07
CA ALA A 389 -6.41 16.36 -1.51
C ALA A 389 -6.26 14.91 -2.03
N TRP A 390 -5.47 14.08 -1.34
CA TRP A 390 -5.35 12.66 -1.66
C TRP A 390 -6.66 11.91 -1.51
N GLU A 391 -7.44 12.17 -0.46
CA GLU A 391 -8.73 11.55 -0.22
C GLU A 391 -9.75 11.90 -1.32
N LEU A 392 -9.82 13.18 -1.72
CA LEU A 392 -10.71 13.63 -2.79
C LEU A 392 -10.30 13.07 -4.16
N LEU A 393 -9.01 13.11 -4.47
CA LEU A 393 -8.46 12.55 -5.71
C LEU A 393 -8.65 11.03 -5.76
N GLY A 394 -8.37 10.34 -4.65
CA GLY A 394 -8.55 8.90 -4.50
C GLY A 394 -10.01 8.49 -4.69
N THR A 395 -10.94 9.18 -4.03
CA THR A 395 -12.38 8.94 -4.18
C THR A 395 -12.83 9.13 -5.64
N GLY A 396 -12.44 10.24 -6.27
CA GLY A 396 -12.81 10.54 -7.66
C GLY A 396 -12.25 9.52 -8.65
N LEU A 397 -10.97 9.17 -8.51
CA LEU A 397 -10.29 8.18 -9.36
C LEU A 397 -10.83 6.76 -9.14
N ALA A 398 -11.16 6.39 -7.90
CA ALA A 398 -11.77 5.10 -7.59
C ALA A 398 -13.18 4.99 -8.20
N ALA A 399 -13.98 6.07 -8.13
CA ALA A 399 -15.28 6.12 -8.78
C ALA A 399 -15.16 5.94 -10.30
N MET A 400 -14.25 6.67 -10.95
CA MET A 400 -13.92 6.48 -12.37
C MET A 400 -13.45 5.05 -12.66
N GLY A 401 -12.69 4.46 -11.74
CA GLY A 401 -12.21 3.09 -11.86
C GLY A 401 -13.32 2.04 -11.88
N VAL A 402 -14.41 2.26 -11.12
CA VAL A 402 -15.59 1.39 -11.16
C VAL A 402 -16.29 1.47 -12.53
N TYR A 403 -16.46 2.67 -13.08
CA TYR A 403 -17.02 2.83 -14.44
C TYR A 403 -16.17 2.11 -15.48
N ARG A 404 -14.84 2.24 -15.38
CA ARG A 404 -13.91 1.53 -16.25
C ARG A 404 -14.06 0.02 -16.12
N ARG A 405 -14.02 -0.54 -14.90
CA ARG A 405 -14.19 -1.99 -14.68
C ARG A 405 -15.54 -2.51 -15.20
N ALA A 406 -16.62 -1.75 -15.00
CA ALA A 406 -17.93 -2.09 -15.53
C ALA A 406 -17.97 -2.09 -17.06
N HIS A 407 -17.35 -1.10 -17.71
CA HIS A 407 -17.25 -1.03 -19.16
C HIS A 407 -16.49 -2.23 -19.75
N TYR A 408 -15.29 -2.53 -19.23
CA TYR A 408 -14.50 -3.68 -19.70
C TYR A 408 -15.20 -5.01 -19.43
N ALA A 409 -15.91 -5.14 -18.30
CA ALA A 409 -16.69 -6.34 -18.01
C ALA A 409 -17.86 -6.53 -19.01
N ALA A 410 -18.55 -5.45 -19.36
CA ALA A 410 -19.62 -5.49 -20.35
C ALA A 410 -19.10 -5.83 -21.77
N VAL A 411 -17.96 -5.28 -22.16
CA VAL A 411 -17.30 -5.62 -23.43
C VAL A 411 -16.87 -7.08 -23.45
N ALA A 412 -16.24 -7.56 -22.37
CA ALA A 412 -15.83 -8.96 -22.26
C ALA A 412 -17.03 -9.93 -22.34
N GLU A 413 -18.16 -9.59 -21.71
CA GLU A 413 -19.39 -10.39 -21.82
C GLU A 413 -19.96 -10.35 -23.24
N ALA A 414 -19.92 -9.21 -23.93
CA ALA A 414 -20.38 -9.10 -25.31
C ALA A 414 -19.53 -9.94 -26.28
N VAL A 415 -18.20 -9.94 -26.10
CA VAL A 415 -17.27 -10.78 -26.88
C VAL A 415 -17.52 -12.26 -26.57
N ALA A 416 -17.64 -12.64 -25.30
CA ALA A 416 -17.93 -14.02 -24.92
C ALA A 416 -19.26 -14.53 -25.50
N ARG A 417 -20.29 -13.68 -25.57
CA ARG A 417 -21.57 -14.02 -26.21
C ARG A 417 -21.44 -14.19 -27.73
N ARG A 418 -20.60 -13.39 -28.40
CA ARG A 418 -20.32 -13.53 -29.84
C ARG A 418 -19.56 -14.82 -30.13
N GLU A 419 -18.48 -15.09 -29.40
CA GLU A 419 -17.70 -16.33 -29.54
C GLU A 419 -18.57 -17.57 -29.27
N PHE A 420 -19.46 -17.50 -28.27
CA PHE A 420 -20.40 -18.58 -28.00
C PHE A 420 -21.38 -18.77 -29.18
N GLY A 421 -21.92 -17.68 -29.74
CA GLY A 421 -22.77 -17.72 -30.93
C GLY A 421 -22.07 -18.34 -32.14
N GLU A 422 -20.82 -17.95 -32.41
CA GLU A 422 -20.00 -18.51 -33.50
C GLU A 422 -19.73 -20.01 -33.30
N ARG A 423 -19.51 -20.47 -32.07
CA ARG A 423 -19.37 -21.91 -31.78
C ARG A 423 -20.66 -22.68 -32.00
N VAL A 424 -21.80 -22.09 -31.63
CA VAL A 424 -23.12 -22.69 -31.91
C VAL A 424 -23.36 -22.77 -33.42
N ASP A 425 -23.02 -21.71 -34.17
CA ASP A 425 -23.20 -21.66 -35.62
C ASP A 425 -22.26 -22.65 -36.34
N ALA A 426 -21.00 -22.78 -35.91
CA ALA A 426 -20.07 -23.79 -36.41
C ALA A 426 -20.55 -25.22 -36.12
N ALA A 427 -21.08 -25.49 -34.92
CA ALA A 427 -21.67 -26.79 -34.57
C ALA A 427 -22.89 -27.12 -35.46
N MET A 428 -23.71 -26.12 -35.77
CA MET A 428 -24.84 -26.26 -36.69
C MET A 428 -24.38 -26.55 -38.13
N GLU A 429 -23.28 -25.95 -38.59
CA GLU A 429 -22.70 -26.24 -39.91
C GLU A 429 -22.14 -27.67 -40.01
N ASP A 430 -21.48 -28.16 -38.97
CA ASP A 430 -21.01 -29.54 -38.93
C ASP A 430 -22.16 -30.54 -38.97
N LEU A 431 -23.26 -30.26 -38.27
CA LEU A 431 -24.48 -31.08 -38.34
C LEU A 431 -25.07 -31.08 -39.76
N ARG A 432 -25.13 -29.92 -40.43
CA ARG A 432 -25.58 -29.82 -41.83
C ARG A 432 -24.69 -30.59 -42.80
N LYS A 433 -23.36 -30.58 -42.59
CA LYS A 433 -22.43 -31.36 -43.41
C LYS A 433 -22.66 -32.86 -43.26
N ARG A 434 -22.77 -33.34 -42.01
CA ARG A 434 -23.03 -34.76 -41.72
C ARG A 434 -24.36 -35.24 -42.29
N GLU A 435 -25.39 -34.41 -42.28
CA GLU A 435 -26.65 -34.75 -42.89
C GLU A 435 -26.54 -34.84 -44.43
N ARG A 436 -25.85 -33.89 -45.07
CA ARG A 436 -25.61 -33.93 -46.52
C ARG A 436 -24.79 -35.15 -46.94
N GLU A 437 -23.80 -35.53 -46.13
CA GLU A 437 -23.00 -36.74 -46.33
C GLU A 437 -23.85 -38.01 -46.16
N GLY A 438 -24.69 -38.08 -45.13
CA GLY A 438 -25.60 -39.21 -44.92
C GLY A 438 -26.66 -39.36 -46.02
N ARG A 439 -27.20 -38.25 -46.52
CA ARG A 439 -28.17 -38.27 -47.63
C ARG A 439 -27.52 -38.68 -48.95
N GLY A 440 -26.26 -38.30 -49.18
CA GLY A 440 -25.48 -38.74 -50.34
C GLY A 440 -25.03 -40.20 -50.27
N GLU A 441 -24.97 -40.80 -49.09
CA GLU A 441 -24.76 -42.24 -48.89
C GLU A 441 -26.07 -43.02 -49.11
N GLU A 442 -27.21 -42.54 -48.61
CA GLU A 442 -28.54 -43.12 -48.88
C GLU A 442 -28.88 -43.11 -50.38
N GLU A 443 -28.61 -42.01 -51.10
CA GLU A 443 -28.81 -41.94 -52.56
C GLU A 443 -27.83 -42.84 -53.36
N ARG A 444 -26.65 -43.17 -52.81
CA ARG A 444 -25.70 -44.11 -53.43
C ARG A 444 -26.07 -45.57 -53.19
N GLU A 445 -26.71 -45.89 -52.08
CA GLU A 445 -27.25 -47.24 -51.82
C GLU A 445 -28.51 -47.51 -52.65
N GLU A 446 -29.40 -46.53 -52.84
CA GLU A 446 -30.59 -46.71 -53.69
C GLU A 446 -30.27 -46.76 -55.20
N GLY A 447 -29.20 -46.10 -55.66
CA GLY A 447 -28.74 -46.18 -57.06
C GLY A 447 -28.00 -47.47 -57.45
N GLY A 448 -27.79 -48.39 -56.50
CA GLY A 448 -26.99 -49.61 -56.67
C GLY A 448 -27.74 -50.84 -57.20
N ASP A 449 -29.08 -50.82 -57.25
CA ASP A 449 -29.90 -52.03 -57.46
C ASP A 449 -30.69 -52.08 -58.79
N GLU A 450 -30.35 -51.24 -59.77
CA GLU A 450 -30.91 -51.33 -61.13
C GLU A 450 -29.82 -51.66 -62.17
N LYS A 451 -29.40 -52.93 -62.25
CA LYS A 451 -28.97 -53.58 -63.52
C LYS A 451 -28.67 -55.07 -63.37
N LYS A 452 -29.67 -55.90 -63.65
CA LYS A 452 -29.65 -57.26 -64.24
C LYS A 452 -31.07 -57.82 -64.04
N GLY A 453 -31.80 -58.33 -65.01
CA GLY A 453 -31.55 -58.68 -66.39
C GLY A 453 -32.91 -59.17 -66.94
N ASP A 454 -33.12 -58.85 -68.20
CA ASP A 454 -34.28 -59.16 -69.03
C ASP A 454 -34.50 -60.68 -69.20
N GLU A 455 -35.76 -61.13 -69.21
CA GLU A 455 -36.38 -61.85 -70.33
C GLU A 455 -37.72 -62.51 -69.93
N GLY A 456 -38.80 -62.18 -70.64
CA GLY A 456 -39.86 -63.17 -70.88
C GLY A 456 -41.33 -62.71 -70.89
N ARG A 457 -41.80 -62.31 -72.09
CA ARG A 457 -43.13 -62.62 -72.69
C ARG A 457 -44.42 -61.93 -72.20
N ARG A 458 -44.89 -61.03 -73.09
CA ARG A 458 -46.27 -60.77 -73.59
C ARG A 458 -47.44 -61.57 -72.97
N SER A 459 -48.52 -60.90 -72.56
CA SER A 459 -49.76 -60.69 -73.35
C SER A 459 -50.87 -60.04 -72.51
N ASP A 460 -51.51 -59.02 -73.10
CA ASP A 460 -52.92 -58.58 -73.06
C ASP A 460 -53.80 -58.66 -71.80
N GLY A 461 -54.59 -57.58 -71.61
CA GLY A 461 -55.94 -57.67 -71.04
C GLY A 461 -56.37 -56.51 -70.12
N ASP A 462 -56.90 -55.44 -70.72
CA ASP A 462 -58.23 -54.87 -70.44
C ASP A 462 -58.71 -54.54 -69.00
N THR A 463 -58.88 -53.23 -68.78
CA THR A 463 -60.15 -52.55 -68.40
C THR A 463 -60.53 -52.34 -66.91
N GLU A 464 -60.66 -51.04 -66.61
CA GLU A 464 -61.64 -50.31 -65.77
C GLU A 464 -61.68 -50.35 -64.22
N GLU A 465 -61.75 -49.11 -63.71
CA GLU A 465 -62.53 -48.57 -62.60
C GLU A 465 -62.29 -49.06 -61.15
N ALA A 466 -61.80 -48.15 -60.30
CA ALA A 466 -62.64 -47.33 -59.41
C ALA A 466 -61.90 -46.90 -58.13
N GLY A 467 -61.98 -45.60 -57.84
CA GLY A 467 -62.18 -45.06 -56.48
C GLY A 467 -61.04 -45.17 -55.46
N GLY A 468 -60.46 -44.02 -55.09
CA GLY A 468 -59.65 -43.95 -53.87
C GLY A 468 -58.89 -42.64 -53.70
N SER A 469 -59.60 -41.58 -53.30
CA SER A 469 -59.01 -40.38 -52.71
C SER A 469 -58.06 -40.76 -51.56
N ALA A 470 -56.77 -40.46 -51.72
CA ALA A 470 -55.88 -40.17 -50.61
C ALA A 470 -54.80 -39.20 -51.10
N SER A 471 -55.02 -37.92 -50.80
CA SER A 471 -53.97 -36.92 -50.71
C SER A 471 -52.90 -37.42 -49.74
N GLY A 472 -51.89 -38.11 -50.28
CA GLY A 472 -50.65 -38.37 -49.57
C GLY A 472 -49.89 -37.06 -49.49
N GLU A 473 -50.15 -36.29 -48.44
CA GLU A 473 -49.21 -35.28 -47.95
C GLU A 473 -47.84 -35.94 -47.86
N SER A 474 -46.96 -35.62 -48.81
CA SER A 474 -45.53 -35.73 -48.61
C SER A 474 -45.22 -34.84 -47.40
N SER A 475 -45.19 -35.46 -46.21
CA SER A 475 -44.69 -34.85 -45.00
C SER A 475 -43.25 -34.45 -45.27
N GLU A 476 -43.07 -33.22 -45.75
CA GLU A 476 -41.84 -32.48 -45.56
C GLU A 476 -41.59 -32.50 -44.05
N ARG A 477 -40.75 -33.45 -43.60
CA ARG A 477 -40.05 -33.31 -42.32
C ARG A 477 -39.07 -32.15 -42.51
N GLY A 478 -39.63 -30.95 -42.56
CA GLY A 478 -38.90 -29.72 -42.65
C GLY A 478 -37.96 -29.69 -41.46
N TRP A 479 -36.67 -29.59 -41.77
CA TRP A 479 -35.64 -29.21 -40.84
C TRP A 479 -36.06 -27.93 -40.12
N ASP A 480 -36.61 -28.06 -38.91
CA ASP A 480 -36.93 -26.91 -38.08
C ASP A 480 -35.63 -26.41 -37.44
N GLU A 481 -34.87 -25.65 -38.24
CA GLU A 481 -33.58 -25.09 -37.89
C GLU A 481 -33.64 -24.31 -36.56
N ALA A 482 -34.77 -23.65 -36.30
CA ALA A 482 -35.00 -22.91 -35.06
C ALA A 482 -35.09 -23.85 -33.84
N ARG A 483 -35.68 -25.03 -34.00
CA ARG A 483 -35.75 -26.05 -32.95
C ARG A 483 -34.38 -26.69 -32.71
N LEU A 484 -33.67 -27.07 -33.76
CA LEU A 484 -32.36 -27.71 -33.65
C LEU A 484 -31.33 -26.76 -33.01
N ARG A 485 -31.35 -25.48 -33.40
CA ARG A 485 -30.50 -24.45 -32.80
C ARG A 485 -30.75 -24.31 -31.30
N ARG A 486 -32.01 -24.38 -30.84
CA ARG A 486 -32.34 -24.41 -29.40
C ARG A 486 -31.79 -25.65 -28.72
N GLU A 487 -31.97 -26.83 -29.32
CA GLU A 487 -31.47 -28.09 -28.75
C GLU A 487 -29.93 -28.12 -28.64
N VAL A 488 -29.20 -27.59 -29.64
CA VAL A 488 -27.74 -27.44 -29.63
C VAL A 488 -27.30 -26.41 -28.59
N THR A 489 -27.98 -25.26 -28.52
CA THR A 489 -27.68 -24.23 -27.51
C THR A 489 -27.88 -24.78 -26.09
N ASP A 490 -29.01 -25.46 -25.84
CA ASP A 490 -29.33 -26.07 -24.55
C ASP A 490 -28.36 -27.20 -24.18
N ALA A 491 -27.85 -27.94 -25.16
CA ALA A 491 -26.85 -28.99 -24.94
C ALA A 491 -25.48 -28.39 -24.56
N MET A 492 -25.04 -27.36 -25.30
CA MET A 492 -23.78 -26.66 -25.01
C MET A 492 -23.83 -25.90 -23.67
N GLU A 493 -24.97 -25.28 -23.33
CA GLU A 493 -25.14 -24.64 -22.02
C GLU A 493 -25.07 -25.65 -20.88
N ARG A 494 -25.71 -26.82 -21.02
CA ARG A 494 -25.63 -27.91 -20.03
C ARG A 494 -24.21 -28.45 -19.86
N GLU A 495 -23.46 -28.55 -20.96
CA GLU A 495 -22.06 -28.99 -20.93
C GLU A 495 -21.16 -27.96 -20.23
N VAL A 496 -21.31 -26.67 -20.56
CA VAL A 496 -20.62 -25.57 -19.87
C VAL A 496 -20.97 -25.55 -18.39
N GLU A 497 -22.23 -25.74 -18.03
CA GLU A 497 -22.67 -25.78 -16.63
C GLU A 497 -22.09 -26.98 -15.88
N GLN A 498 -21.99 -28.15 -16.52
CA GLN A 498 -21.29 -29.31 -15.95
C GLN A 498 -19.80 -29.06 -15.75
N ILE A 499 -19.11 -28.49 -16.74
CA ILE A 499 -17.68 -28.12 -16.63
C ILE A 499 -17.46 -27.12 -15.50
N LEU A 500 -18.33 -26.12 -15.39
CA LEU A 500 -18.27 -25.14 -14.30
C LEU A 500 -18.52 -25.81 -12.95
N GLN A 501 -19.49 -26.73 -12.84
CA GLN A 501 -19.75 -27.48 -11.61
C GLN A 501 -18.58 -28.38 -11.21
N ASP A 502 -17.92 -29.02 -12.17
CA ASP A 502 -16.76 -29.87 -11.93
C ASP A 502 -15.53 -29.03 -11.53
N THR A 503 -15.29 -27.91 -12.20
CA THR A 503 -14.27 -26.92 -11.79
C THR A 503 -14.54 -26.40 -10.36
N ARG A 504 -15.82 -26.18 -10.01
CA ARG A 504 -16.23 -25.77 -8.65
C ARG A 504 -16.08 -26.88 -7.61
N ARG A 505 -16.16 -28.15 -8.02
CA ARG A 505 -15.92 -29.32 -7.16
C ARG A 505 -14.42 -29.54 -6.93
N GLU A 506 -13.60 -29.32 -7.95
CA GLU A 506 -12.13 -29.30 -7.83
C GLU A 506 -11.65 -28.12 -6.98
N SER A 507 -12.32 -26.95 -7.06
CA SER A 507 -12.05 -25.79 -6.20
C SER A 507 -12.60 -25.90 -4.76
N LYS A 508 -13.16 -27.05 -4.34
CA LYS A 508 -13.56 -27.28 -2.94
C LYS A 508 -12.36 -27.43 -1.99
N ALA A 509 -11.13 -27.40 -2.50
CA ALA A 509 -9.93 -27.11 -1.72
C ALA A 509 -9.84 -25.61 -1.34
N GLY A 510 -10.92 -25.04 -0.78
CA GLY A 510 -11.00 -23.65 -0.31
C GLY A 510 -10.84 -22.57 -1.39
N PRO A 511 -11.34 -21.34 -1.16
CA PRO A 511 -10.88 -20.21 -1.96
C PRO A 511 -9.38 -20.07 -1.72
N GLY A 512 -8.56 -20.14 -2.77
CA GLY A 512 -7.11 -19.93 -2.68
C GLY A 512 -6.83 -18.66 -1.90
N PHE A 513 -6.32 -18.81 -0.67
CA PHE A 513 -6.02 -17.70 0.23
C PHE A 513 -4.68 -17.11 -0.21
N GLY A 514 -4.74 -15.98 -0.92
CA GLY A 514 -3.58 -15.26 -1.44
C GLY A 514 -3.91 -14.60 -2.78
N PRO A 515 -3.18 -13.54 -3.18
CA PRO A 515 -3.46 -12.84 -4.42
C PRO A 515 -3.02 -13.71 -5.60
N ALA A 516 -3.89 -14.61 -6.04
CA ALA A 516 -3.71 -15.36 -7.27
C ALA A 516 -4.02 -14.42 -8.44
N PHE A 517 -3.01 -13.68 -8.89
CA PHE A 517 -3.10 -12.90 -10.12
C PHE A 517 -3.08 -13.89 -11.30
N SER A 518 -4.24 -14.09 -11.92
CA SER A 518 -4.31 -14.83 -13.19
C SER A 518 -3.43 -14.12 -14.22
N LEU A 519 -2.41 -14.83 -14.71
CA LEU A 519 -1.51 -14.33 -15.74
C LEU A 519 -2.21 -14.42 -17.10
N PRO A 520 -2.30 -13.32 -17.87
CA PRO A 520 -2.88 -13.35 -19.21
C PRO A 520 -1.78 -13.81 -20.17
N PHE A 521 -1.72 -15.11 -20.45
CA PHE A 521 -1.03 -15.58 -21.65
C PHE A 521 -2.12 -15.81 -22.71
N GLY A 522 -2.09 -14.95 -23.73
CA GLY A 522 -3.18 -14.69 -24.67
C GLY A 522 -3.61 -15.86 -25.55
N ARG A 523 -4.90 -15.85 -25.86
CA ARG A 523 -5.48 -16.32 -27.13
C ARG A 523 -5.59 -15.05 -27.98
N ASP A 524 -4.59 -14.78 -28.81
CA ASP A 524 -4.72 -13.81 -29.91
C ASP A 524 -4.48 -14.60 -31.20
N ASP A 525 -5.50 -14.60 -32.05
CA ASP A 525 -5.53 -14.82 -33.50
C ASP A 525 -4.47 -15.76 -34.12
N GLU A 526 -4.88 -17.01 -34.38
CA GLU A 526 -4.29 -17.80 -35.47
C GLU A 526 -5.11 -17.55 -36.74
N GLN A 527 -4.73 -16.48 -37.43
CA GLN A 527 -5.00 -16.31 -38.85
C GLN A 527 -3.64 -16.08 -39.49
N ASP A 528 -2.99 -17.15 -39.95
CA ASP A 528 -1.93 -17.05 -40.93
C ASP A 528 -1.83 -18.34 -41.74
N ASP A 529 -1.94 -18.17 -43.05
CA ASP A 529 -1.83 -19.16 -44.12
C ASP A 529 -0.48 -19.89 -44.07
N SER A 530 -0.49 -21.23 -44.09
CA SER A 530 0.34 -22.07 -44.99
C SER A 530 -0.08 -23.53 -44.98
#